data_AF-A0A7S0MC12-F1
#
_entry.id   AF-A0A7S0MC12-F1
#
_cell.length_a   1.000
_cell.length_b   1.000
_cell.length_c   1.000
_cell.angle_alpha   90.00
_cell.angle_beta   90.00
_cell.angle_gamma   90.00
#
_symmetry.space_group_name_H-M   'P 1'
#
loop_
_entity.id
_entity.type
_entity.pdbx_description
1 polymer ?
#
loop_
_entity_poly.entity_id
_entity_poly.type
_entity_poly.pdbx_seq_one_letter_code
_entity_poly.pdbx_strand_id
1 'polypeptide(L)'
;RTGKEQLSRSMAPPAVSSQEPPQSRVDQAGSTGPTDFCDSLYFFINRKEYRLEPGSYQPETTLLTFLRANGYTGTKLGCGEGGCGACTVTMSYYDLAESKVVYKATNACLAPLCAMDGCHILT
;
A
#
# COMPACT_ATOMS: atom_id res chain seq x y z
N ARG A 1 -19.31 -61.12 -6.24
CA ARG A 1 -18.26 -60.97 -5.20
C ARG A 1 -18.04 -59.47 -5.04
N THR A 2 -18.83 -58.84 -4.17
CA THR A 2 -18.43 -58.34 -2.83
C THR A 2 -17.53 -57.10 -2.95
N GLY A 3 -17.87 -55.91 -2.46
CA GLY A 3 -18.83 -55.60 -1.41
C GLY A 3 -19.31 -54.15 -1.37
N LYS A 4 -20.18 -53.94 -0.39
CA LYS A 4 -20.86 -52.72 0.04
C LYS A 4 -19.88 -51.79 0.78
N GLU A 5 -20.19 -50.50 0.80
CA GLU A 5 -20.27 -49.58 1.97
C GLU A 5 -20.33 -48.15 1.40
N GLN A 6 -21.41 -47.38 1.58
CA GLN A 6 -21.69 -46.50 2.75
C GLN A 6 -20.53 -45.54 3.03
N LEU A 7 -20.68 -44.28 3.42
CA LEU A 7 -21.75 -43.29 3.59
C LEU A 7 -20.98 -42.06 4.12
N SER A 8 -21.30 -40.85 3.64
CA SER A 8 -21.13 -39.56 4.34
C SER A 8 -19.72 -39.07 4.77
N ARG A 9 -19.40 -37.81 4.44
CA ARG A 9 -19.39 -36.65 5.37
C ARG A 9 -18.62 -35.46 4.78
N SER A 10 -19.24 -34.29 4.93
CA SER A 10 -18.70 -32.94 4.73
C SER A 10 -17.46 -32.68 5.59
N MET A 11 -16.48 -31.92 5.07
CA MET A 11 -15.57 -31.09 5.87
C MET A 11 -15.19 -29.82 5.09
N ALA A 12 -15.63 -28.68 5.62
CA ALA A 12 -15.21 -27.34 5.26
C ALA A 12 -13.72 -27.10 5.58
N PRO A 13 -13.04 -26.15 4.91
CA PRO A 13 -11.69 -25.75 5.30
C PRO A 13 -11.69 -25.09 6.69
N PRO A 14 -10.63 -25.31 7.49
CA PRO A 14 -10.55 -24.84 8.87
C PRO A 14 -10.49 -23.31 8.96
N ALA A 15 -11.19 -22.78 9.96
CA ALA A 15 -11.08 -21.40 10.42
C ALA A 15 -9.64 -21.10 10.84
N VAL A 16 -9.01 -20.10 10.22
CA VAL A 16 -7.74 -19.58 10.70
C VAL A 16 -8.04 -18.68 11.90
N SER A 17 -7.55 -19.13 13.06
CA SER A 17 -7.70 -18.48 14.35
C SER A 17 -6.99 -17.14 14.37
N SER A 18 -7.70 -16.14 14.85
CA SER A 18 -7.19 -14.88 15.38
C SER A 18 -5.98 -15.14 16.30
N GLN A 19 -4.89 -14.43 16.06
CA GLN A 19 -3.83 -14.23 17.05
C GLN A 19 -3.42 -12.74 16.99
N GLU A 20 -3.82 -12.00 18.01
CA GLU A 20 -3.43 -10.61 18.26
C GLU A 20 -1.95 -10.52 18.65
N PRO A 21 -1.19 -9.53 18.15
CA PRO A 21 0.15 -9.25 18.63
C PRO A 21 0.14 -8.62 20.04
N PRO A 22 1.18 -8.88 20.87
CA PRO A 22 1.22 -8.52 22.28
C PRO A 22 1.33 -7.00 22.53
N GLN A 23 0.50 -6.50 23.45
CA GLN A 23 0.51 -5.12 23.94
C GLN A 23 1.73 -4.87 24.85
N SER A 24 2.70 -4.09 24.36
CA SER A 24 3.74 -3.50 25.21
C SER A 24 3.51 -2.01 25.40
N ARG A 25 3.14 -1.69 26.64
CA ARG A 25 2.97 -0.38 27.27
C ARG A 25 4.20 0.52 27.11
N VAL A 26 4.01 1.71 26.54
CA VAL A 26 4.89 2.87 26.72
C VAL A 26 4.02 4.09 27.02
N ASP A 27 4.35 4.75 28.13
CA ASP A 27 3.58 5.78 28.82
C ASP A 27 3.53 7.11 28.04
N GLN A 28 2.42 7.84 28.21
CA GLN A 28 2.10 9.09 27.51
C GLN A 28 2.89 10.32 27.99
N ALA A 29 3.19 11.23 27.07
CA ALA A 29 3.22 12.67 27.36
C ALA A 29 2.86 13.51 26.12
N GLY A 30 1.65 14.09 26.13
CA GLY A 30 1.40 15.47 25.69
C GLY A 30 1.21 15.78 24.19
N SER A 31 -0.04 15.66 23.70
CA SER A 31 -0.67 16.76 22.97
C SER A 31 -2.20 16.70 23.17
N THR A 32 -2.78 17.77 23.71
CA THR A 32 -4.22 17.92 23.94
C THR A 32 -4.82 18.76 22.82
N GLY A 33 -5.38 18.07 21.83
CA GLY A 33 -6.27 18.57 20.78
C GLY A 33 -6.96 17.36 20.13
N PRO A 34 -8.10 17.49 19.43
CA PRO A 34 -8.60 16.39 18.62
C PRO A 34 -7.64 16.24 17.43
N THR A 35 -6.63 15.39 17.55
CA THR A 35 -5.85 14.97 16.37
C THR A 35 -6.60 13.85 15.67
N ASP A 36 -7.84 14.13 15.27
CA ASP A 36 -8.59 13.30 14.32
C ASP A 36 -8.09 13.60 12.91
N PHE A 37 -6.78 13.49 12.67
CA PHE A 37 -6.23 13.43 11.31
C PHE A 37 -6.18 11.95 10.93
N CYS A 38 -7.37 11.40 10.70
CA CYS A 38 -7.59 10.04 10.22
C CYS A 38 -7.66 10.05 8.70
N ASP A 39 -6.60 10.50 8.03
CA ASP A 39 -6.58 10.50 6.58
C ASP A 39 -5.98 9.18 6.10
N SER A 40 -6.87 8.23 5.82
CA SER A 40 -6.52 7.01 5.11
C SER A 40 -5.92 7.39 3.75
N LEU A 41 -4.80 6.77 3.37
CA LEU A 41 -4.18 7.01 2.08
C LEU A 41 -4.85 6.16 1.00
N TYR A 42 -5.30 6.77 -0.10
CA TYR A 42 -5.99 6.09 -1.18
C TYR A 42 -5.32 6.33 -2.54
N PHE A 43 -4.92 5.26 -3.22
CA PHE A 43 -4.27 5.37 -4.53
C PHE A 43 -4.36 4.05 -5.31
N PHE A 44 -3.95 4.10 -6.56
CA PHE A 44 -3.89 2.92 -7.42
C PHE A 44 -2.45 2.64 -7.85
N ILE A 45 -2.06 1.35 -7.85
CA ILE A 45 -0.87 0.89 -8.56
C ILE A 45 -1.31 -0.11 -9.62
N ASN A 46 -1.03 0.20 -10.89
CA ASN A 46 -1.49 -0.57 -12.04
C ASN A 46 -3.00 -0.76 -11.99
N ARG A 47 -3.52 -1.97 -11.81
CA ARG A 47 -4.98 -2.22 -11.71
C ARG A 47 -5.44 -2.53 -10.28
N LYS A 48 -4.58 -2.31 -9.28
CA LYS A 48 -4.85 -2.64 -7.89
C LYS A 48 -5.04 -1.38 -7.07
N GLU A 49 -6.16 -1.35 -6.35
CA GLU A 49 -6.48 -0.33 -5.35
C GLU A 49 -5.67 -0.57 -4.07
N TYR A 50 -5.20 0.53 -3.47
CA TYR A 50 -4.55 0.56 -2.18
C TYR A 50 -5.26 1.56 -1.28
N ARG A 51 -5.70 1.09 -0.12
CA ARG A 51 -6.23 1.90 0.98
C ARG A 51 -5.42 1.57 2.22
N LEU A 52 -4.68 2.54 2.73
CA LEU A 52 -3.84 2.37 3.91
C LEU A 52 -4.44 3.15 5.08
N GLU A 53 -4.69 2.47 6.18
CA GLU A 53 -5.23 3.09 7.39
C GLU A 53 -4.14 3.93 8.09
N PRO A 54 -4.52 4.98 8.84
CA PRO A 54 -3.58 5.74 9.65
C PRO A 54 -2.74 4.83 10.57
N GLY A 55 -1.43 5.08 10.61
CA GLY A 55 -0.48 4.28 11.39
C GLY A 55 -0.01 2.97 10.71
N SER A 56 -0.59 2.57 9.57
CA SER A 56 -0.14 1.39 8.81
C SER A 56 1.04 1.67 7.87
N TYR A 57 1.42 2.93 7.71
CA TYR A 57 2.55 3.38 6.88
C TYR A 57 3.34 4.47 7.59
N GLN A 58 4.63 4.59 7.26
CA GLN A 58 5.50 5.65 7.77
C GLN A 58 5.55 6.80 6.76
N PRO A 59 5.42 8.08 7.17
CA PRO A 59 5.52 9.24 6.28
C PRO A 59 6.82 9.31 5.47
N GLU A 60 7.91 8.75 6.00
CA GLU A 60 9.23 8.69 5.37
C GLU A 60 9.33 7.59 4.31
N THR A 61 8.30 6.73 4.18
CA THR A 61 8.27 5.66 3.18
C THR A 61 8.21 6.29 1.79
N THR A 62 9.20 5.99 0.96
CA THR A 62 9.17 6.38 -0.46
C THR A 62 8.28 5.44 -1.26
N LEU A 63 7.74 5.93 -2.38
CA LEU A 63 6.97 5.12 -3.33
C LEU A 63 7.78 3.90 -3.80
N LEU A 64 9.08 4.07 -4.08
CA LEU A 64 9.94 2.96 -4.48
C LEU A 64 10.02 1.86 -3.42
N THR A 65 10.19 2.25 -2.14
CA THR A 65 10.20 1.29 -1.03
C THR A 65 8.88 0.53 -0.96
N PHE A 66 7.75 1.24 -1.06
CA PHE A 66 6.43 0.64 -1.04
C PHE A 66 6.20 -0.34 -2.22
N LEU A 67 6.54 0.08 -3.44
CA LEU A 67 6.38 -0.73 -4.66
C LEU A 67 7.12 -2.06 -4.54
N ARG A 68 8.39 -2.01 -4.12
CA ARG A 68 9.24 -3.19 -4.02
C ARG A 68 8.79 -4.11 -2.89
N ALA A 69 8.38 -3.57 -1.75
CA ALA A 69 7.81 -4.35 -0.64
C ALA A 69 6.51 -5.07 -1.03
N ASN A 70 5.76 -4.51 -1.98
CA ASN A 70 4.52 -5.09 -2.51
C ASN A 70 4.69 -5.96 -3.77
N GLY A 71 5.94 -6.31 -4.12
CA GLY A 71 6.23 -7.22 -5.24
C GLY A 71 6.33 -6.56 -6.63
N TYR A 72 6.16 -5.24 -6.74
CA TYR A 72 6.42 -4.49 -7.97
C TYR A 72 7.92 -4.26 -8.15
N THR A 73 8.64 -5.32 -8.50
CA THR A 73 10.11 -5.31 -8.57
C THR A 73 10.67 -4.79 -9.89
N GLY A 74 9.83 -4.44 -10.86
CA GLY A 74 10.22 -3.85 -12.15
C GLY A 74 10.94 -2.50 -11.98
N THR A 75 10.42 -1.63 -11.12
CA THR A 75 11.03 -0.35 -10.74
C THR A 75 12.26 -0.57 -9.85
N LYS A 76 13.40 0.06 -10.18
CA LYS A 76 14.70 -0.26 -9.56
C LYS A 76 15.23 0.88 -8.70
N LEU A 77 15.97 0.52 -7.64
CA LEU A 77 16.84 1.47 -6.94
C LEU A 77 18.18 1.53 -7.67
N GLY A 78 18.50 2.70 -8.24
CA GLY A 78 19.82 2.99 -8.81
C GLY A 78 20.61 3.90 -7.88
N CYS A 79 20.54 5.21 -8.14
CA CYS A 79 21.26 6.23 -7.37
C CYS A 79 20.58 6.68 -6.06
N GLY A 80 19.26 6.59 -5.95
CA GLY A 80 18.52 7.08 -4.75
C GLY A 80 18.37 8.60 -4.65
N GLU A 81 18.93 9.36 -5.60
CA GLU A 81 18.92 10.83 -5.62
C GLU A 81 18.21 11.40 -6.87
N GLY A 82 17.58 10.55 -7.68
CA GLY A 82 16.79 10.94 -8.84
C GLY A 82 17.56 11.16 -10.16
N GLY A 83 18.89 11.09 -10.17
CA GLY A 83 19.69 11.36 -11.38
C GLY A 83 19.63 10.27 -12.47
N CYS A 84 19.51 8.99 -12.09
CA CYS A 84 19.65 7.87 -13.03
C CYS A 84 18.37 7.42 -13.75
N GLY A 85 17.18 7.84 -13.28
CA GLY A 85 15.89 7.41 -13.86
C GLY A 85 15.53 5.91 -13.71
N ALA A 86 16.35 5.08 -13.06
CA ALA A 86 16.06 3.65 -12.89
C ALA A 86 14.76 3.36 -12.09
N CYS A 87 14.27 4.36 -11.36
CA CYS A 87 13.06 4.31 -10.56
C CYS A 87 11.88 5.11 -11.16
N THR A 88 11.96 5.52 -12.43
CA THR A 88 10.91 6.32 -13.05
C THR A 88 9.62 5.52 -13.17
N VAL A 89 8.52 6.13 -12.74
CA VAL A 89 7.14 5.63 -12.88
C VAL A 89 6.27 6.71 -13.51
N THR A 90 5.11 6.34 -14.04
CA THR A 90 4.11 7.32 -14.46
C THR A 90 3.12 7.54 -13.32
N MET A 91 3.00 8.77 -12.85
CA MET A 91 1.98 9.22 -11.90
C MET A 91 0.93 10.02 -12.65
N SER A 92 -0.34 9.69 -12.46
CA SER A 92 -1.45 10.48 -12.99
C SER A 92 -2.46 10.85 -11.93
N TYR A 93 -3.04 12.04 -12.07
CA TYR A 93 -4.10 12.56 -11.20
C TYR A 93 -5.04 13.45 -12.03
N TYR A 94 -6.25 13.66 -11.54
CA TYR A 94 -7.20 14.56 -12.19
C TYR A 94 -7.00 15.98 -11.67
N ASP A 95 -6.64 16.91 -12.57
CA ASP A 95 -6.52 18.33 -12.27
C ASP A 95 -7.91 18.98 -12.38
N LEU A 96 -8.43 19.46 -11.26
CA LEU A 96 -9.74 20.10 -11.19
C LEU A 96 -9.76 21.48 -11.87
N ALA A 97 -8.65 22.22 -11.83
CA ALA A 97 -8.58 23.55 -12.43
C ALA A 97 -8.60 23.46 -13.96
N GLU A 98 -7.91 22.47 -14.52
CA GLU A 98 -7.84 22.25 -15.97
C GLU A 98 -8.86 21.22 -16.47
N SER A 99 -9.63 20.59 -15.57
CA SER A 99 -10.62 19.55 -15.87
C SER A 99 -10.06 18.43 -16.77
N LYS A 100 -8.85 17.96 -16.47
CA LYS A 100 -8.17 16.95 -17.27
C LYS A 100 -7.29 16.03 -16.42
N VAL A 101 -7.01 14.84 -16.94
CA VAL A 101 -5.99 13.96 -16.35
C VAL A 101 -4.60 14.46 -16.72
N VAL A 102 -3.76 14.67 -15.72
CA VAL A 102 -2.35 15.04 -15.89
C VAL A 102 -1.49 13.81 -15.66
N TYR A 103 -0.55 13.58 -16.57
CA TYR A 103 0.45 12.51 -16.47
C TYR A 103 1.83 13.10 -16.24
N LYS A 104 2.56 12.60 -15.25
CA LYS A 104 3.92 13.03 -14.90
C LYS A 104 4.83 11.82 -14.75
N ALA A 105 6.02 11.91 -15.34
CA ALA A 105 7.10 11.00 -15.01
C ALA A 105 7.68 11.41 -13.65
N THR A 106 7.71 10.48 -12.70
CA THR A 106 8.12 10.73 -11.32
C THR A 106 9.20 9.74 -10.91
N ASN A 107 10.25 10.23 -10.25
CA ASN A 107 11.27 9.37 -9.65
C ASN A 107 10.75 8.78 -8.33
N ALA A 108 10.37 7.50 -8.33
CA ALA A 108 9.78 6.84 -7.16
C ALA A 108 10.70 6.82 -5.93
N CYS A 109 12.03 6.91 -6.12
CA CYS A 109 12.99 6.92 -5.00
C CYS A 109 12.95 8.20 -4.16
N LEU A 110 12.39 9.30 -4.70
CA LEU A 110 12.28 10.58 -3.99
C LEU A 110 10.84 10.93 -3.62
N ALA A 111 9.85 10.26 -4.21
CA ALA A 111 8.45 10.54 -3.97
C ALA A 111 8.00 9.93 -2.62
N PRO A 112 7.55 10.73 -1.64
CA PRO A 112 6.93 10.21 -0.43
C PRO A 112 5.62 9.50 -0.76
N LEU A 113 5.35 8.37 -0.10
CA LEU A 113 4.14 7.59 -0.34
C LEU A 113 2.87 8.40 -0.05
N CYS A 114 2.89 9.22 1.00
CA CYS A 114 1.78 10.10 1.37
C CYS A 114 1.44 11.17 0.31
N ALA A 115 2.37 11.52 -0.59
CA ALA A 115 2.07 12.42 -1.70
C ALA A 115 1.31 11.73 -2.85
N MET A 116 1.10 10.42 -2.78
CA MET A 116 0.42 9.64 -3.81
C MET A 116 -1.10 9.57 -3.61
N ASP A 117 -1.64 10.24 -2.60
CA ASP A 117 -3.08 10.26 -2.37
C ASP A 117 -3.85 10.75 -3.61
N GLY A 118 -4.91 10.04 -3.96
CA GLY A 118 -5.71 10.30 -5.17
C GLY A 118 -5.00 10.04 -6.50
N CYS A 119 -3.76 9.52 -6.49
CA CYS A 119 -3.00 9.28 -7.71
C CYS A 119 -3.16 7.84 -8.22
N HIS A 120 -2.90 7.68 -9.53
CA HIS A 120 -2.73 6.40 -10.19
C HIS A 120 -1.30 6.25 -10.70
N ILE A 121 -0.63 5.19 -10.25
CA ILE A 121 0.77 4.90 -10.51
C ILE A 121 0.85 3.73 -11.50
N LEU A 122 1.60 3.91 -12.58
CA LEU A 122 1.96 2.85 -13.53
C LEU A 122 3.47 2.61 -13.46
N THR A 123 3.85 1.35 -13.28
CA THR A 123 5.23 0.88 -13.07
C THR A 123 5.76 0.08 -14.23
#